data_AF-A0A953YK56-F1
#
_entry.id   AF-A0A953YK56-F1
#
_cell.length_a   1.000
_cell.length_b   1.000
_cell.length_c   1.000
_cell.angle_alpha   90.00
_cell.angle_beta   90.00
_cell.angle_gamma   90.00
#
_symmetry.space_group_name_H-M   'P 1'
#
loop_
_entity.id
_entity.type
_entity.pdbx_description
1 polymer ?
#
loop_
_entity_poly.entity_id
_entity_poly.type
_entity_poly.pdbx_seq_one_letter_code
_entity_poly.pdbx_strand_id
1 'polypeptide(L)'
;MTDPTADQGIPAPDGEANLIDTDYTIGQDNIEGSVGPFGFDIHNPVFLISGLTIVAFVFYALALPVQAAEFFGWLRPFLTKTFDWFFLGAANIFVLFCLVLIVSPWGRVRLGGKDAVPDYGYVGWFSMLFAAGMGIGLMFFGVLEPVYHMAISQPLGTPSPFGADGAIIPENVEAARSMGLAATIFHWGLHPWAIYAVVALAL
;
A
#
# COMPACT_ATOMS: atom_id res chain seq x y z
N MET A 1 21.05 -10.01 -33.95
CA MET A 1 21.76 -8.73 -33.73
C MET A 1 20.98 -8.03 -32.64
N THR A 2 21.46 -8.11 -31.41
CA THR A 2 20.85 -7.45 -30.25
C THR A 2 21.04 -5.95 -30.42
N ASP A 3 19.95 -5.22 -30.45
CA ASP A 3 19.93 -3.76 -30.50
C ASP A 3 20.67 -3.21 -29.26
N PRO A 4 21.78 -2.47 -29.40
CA PRO A 4 22.51 -1.89 -28.27
C PRO A 4 21.83 -0.64 -27.70
N THR A 5 20.62 -0.29 -28.14
CA THR A 5 19.92 0.94 -27.75
C THR A 5 18.57 0.69 -27.09
N ALA A 6 18.56 -0.09 -26.01
CA ALA A 6 17.59 0.15 -24.94
C ALA A 6 18.26 1.11 -23.95
N ASP A 7 18.19 2.41 -24.24
CA ASP A 7 18.30 3.45 -23.22
C ASP A 7 17.22 3.12 -22.17
N GLN A 8 17.61 2.44 -21.09
CA GLN A 8 16.70 1.95 -20.07
C GLN A 8 16.12 3.08 -19.21
N GLY A 9 16.28 4.34 -19.62
CA GLY A 9 15.75 5.53 -18.93
C GLY A 9 16.39 5.79 -17.57
N ILE A 10 17.24 4.90 -17.08
CA ILE A 10 17.98 5.01 -15.83
C ILE A 10 19.46 5.18 -16.21
N PRO A 11 20.04 6.37 -15.99
CA PRO A 11 21.46 6.61 -16.19
C PRO A 11 22.31 5.60 -15.40
N ALA A 12 23.46 5.23 -15.93
CA ALA A 12 24.43 4.44 -15.17
C ALA A 12 24.79 5.17 -13.86
N PRO A 13 24.99 4.44 -12.75
CA PRO A 13 25.27 5.07 -11.46
C PRO A 13 26.59 5.87 -11.52
N ASP A 14 26.52 7.14 -11.07
CA ASP A 14 27.67 8.03 -11.00
C ASP A 14 28.34 7.98 -9.61
N GLY A 15 29.68 7.86 -9.57
CA GLY A 15 30.49 7.92 -8.34
C GLY A 15 30.93 6.55 -7.80
N GLU A 16 31.03 6.39 -6.48
CA GLU A 16 31.48 5.14 -5.83
C GLU A 16 30.40 4.04 -5.79
N ALA A 17 29.19 4.32 -6.28
CA ALA A 17 28.12 3.35 -6.38
C ALA A 17 28.31 2.51 -7.65
N ASN A 18 28.67 1.24 -7.48
CA ASN A 18 28.75 0.31 -8.60
C ASN A 18 27.38 -0.31 -8.88
N LEU A 19 27.12 -0.64 -10.15
CA LEU A 19 26.06 -1.60 -10.48
C LEU A 19 26.30 -2.87 -9.67
N ILE A 20 25.23 -3.44 -9.10
CA ILE A 20 25.33 -4.65 -8.31
C ILE A 20 25.91 -5.74 -9.22
N ASP A 21 27.07 -6.30 -8.83
CA ASP A 21 27.68 -7.41 -9.55
C ASP A 21 26.90 -8.68 -9.20
N THR A 22 26.12 -9.17 -10.17
CA THR A 22 25.28 -10.35 -10.00
C THR A 22 25.41 -11.26 -11.20
N ASP A 23 25.35 -12.57 -10.97
CA ASP A 23 25.27 -13.57 -12.04
C ASP A 23 23.94 -13.52 -12.82
N TYR A 24 22.96 -12.74 -12.35
CA TYR A 24 21.65 -12.60 -12.96
C TYR A 24 21.69 -11.58 -14.11
N THR A 25 21.13 -11.96 -15.25
CA THR A 25 20.91 -11.02 -16.38
C THR A 25 19.44 -10.66 -16.49
N ILE A 26 19.17 -9.38 -16.79
CA ILE A 26 17.82 -8.87 -16.97
C ILE A 26 17.14 -9.66 -18.10
N GLY A 27 15.95 -10.20 -17.82
CA GLY A 27 15.17 -10.97 -18.78
C GLY A 27 15.60 -12.43 -18.98
N GLN A 28 16.57 -12.95 -18.23
CA GLN A 28 17.03 -14.35 -18.37
C GLN A 28 15.91 -15.40 -18.21
N ASP A 29 14.88 -15.08 -17.43
CA ASP A 29 13.75 -15.94 -17.09
C ASP A 29 12.48 -15.56 -17.87
N ASN A 30 12.60 -14.66 -18.85
CA ASN A 30 11.47 -14.20 -19.64
C ASN A 30 11.17 -15.16 -20.79
N ILE A 31 9.88 -15.30 -21.11
CA ILE A 31 9.42 -15.91 -22.35
C ILE A 31 8.90 -14.78 -23.24
N GLU A 32 9.58 -14.59 -24.36
CA GLU A 32 9.16 -13.67 -25.41
C GLU A 32 8.38 -14.43 -26.49
N GLY A 33 7.34 -13.80 -27.01
CA GLY A 33 6.54 -14.37 -28.09
C GLY A 33 5.56 -13.37 -28.67
N SER A 34 4.70 -13.85 -29.55
CA SER A 34 3.60 -13.05 -30.09
C SER A 34 2.33 -13.86 -30.26
N VAL A 35 1.20 -13.23 -29.98
CA VAL A 35 -0.13 -13.75 -30.29
C VAL A 35 -0.76 -12.81 -31.32
N GLY A 36 -0.66 -13.19 -32.60
CA GLY A 36 -1.10 -12.34 -33.70
C GLY A 36 -0.27 -11.04 -33.77
N PRO A 37 -0.89 -9.85 -33.80
CA PRO A 37 -0.15 -8.58 -33.85
C PRO A 37 0.42 -8.13 -32.49
N PHE A 38 0.14 -8.84 -31.40
CA PHE A 38 0.56 -8.45 -30.05
C PHE A 38 1.81 -9.25 -29.63
N GLY A 39 2.94 -8.57 -29.49
CA GLY A 39 4.13 -9.13 -28.83
C GLY A 39 3.93 -9.16 -27.32
N PHE A 40 4.52 -10.15 -26.66
CA PHE A 40 4.58 -10.24 -25.21
C PHE A 40 5.98 -10.61 -24.75
N ASP A 41 6.35 -10.07 -23.59
CA ASP A 41 7.55 -10.38 -22.84
C ASP A 41 7.11 -10.58 -21.39
N ILE A 42 7.16 -11.84 -20.90
CA ILE A 42 6.64 -12.20 -19.58
C ILE A 42 7.69 -12.97 -18.78
N HIS A 43 7.86 -12.59 -17.52
CA HIS A 43 8.70 -13.35 -16.59
C HIS A 43 8.03 -14.69 -16.27
N ASN A 44 8.63 -15.81 -16.68
CA ASN A 44 7.97 -17.11 -16.74
C ASN A 44 7.53 -17.64 -15.36
N PRO A 45 8.42 -17.80 -14.36
CA PRO A 45 8.01 -18.22 -13.01
C PRO A 45 6.95 -17.32 -12.38
N VAL A 46 7.14 -15.99 -12.43
CA VAL A 46 6.27 -15.02 -11.77
C VAL A 46 4.89 -15.01 -12.40
N PHE A 47 4.81 -14.96 -13.73
CA PHE A 47 3.54 -14.95 -14.46
C PHE A 47 2.76 -16.25 -14.22
N LEU A 48 3.43 -17.40 -14.35
CA LEU A 48 2.76 -18.70 -14.22
C LEU A 48 2.26 -18.95 -12.79
N ILE A 49 3.10 -18.73 -11.77
CA ILE A 49 2.73 -18.96 -10.38
C ILE A 49 1.61 -18.01 -9.96
N SER A 50 1.74 -16.72 -10.27
CA SER A 50 0.73 -15.73 -9.88
C SER A 50 -0.59 -15.97 -10.60
N GLY A 51 -0.54 -16.18 -11.92
CA GLY A 51 -1.72 -16.42 -12.75
C GLY A 51 -2.47 -17.69 -12.32
N LEU A 52 -1.77 -18.81 -12.14
CA LEU A 52 -2.39 -20.06 -11.68
C LEU A 52 -2.97 -19.92 -10.27
N THR A 53 -2.29 -19.21 -9.37
CA THR A 53 -2.81 -18.97 -8.01
C THR A 53 -4.10 -18.17 -8.04
N ILE A 54 -4.17 -17.11 -8.86
CA ILE A 54 -5.39 -16.31 -9.03
C ILE A 54 -6.52 -17.16 -9.62
N VAL A 55 -6.25 -17.91 -10.69
CA VAL A 55 -7.26 -18.78 -11.32
C VAL A 55 -7.76 -19.84 -10.35
N ALA A 56 -6.88 -20.49 -9.60
CA ALA A 56 -7.25 -21.48 -8.59
C ALA A 56 -8.10 -20.87 -7.47
N PHE A 57 -7.73 -19.68 -6.97
CA PHE A 57 -8.50 -18.96 -5.96
C PHE A 57 -9.91 -18.62 -6.44
N VAL A 58 -10.03 -18.03 -7.64
CA VAL A 58 -11.32 -17.68 -8.24
C VAL A 58 -12.17 -18.92 -8.47
N PHE A 59 -11.57 -19.98 -9.02
CA PHE A 59 -12.25 -21.24 -9.24
C PHE A 59 -12.79 -21.82 -7.93
N TYR A 60 -11.97 -21.88 -6.87
CA TYR A 60 -12.38 -22.37 -5.56
C TYR A 60 -13.56 -21.57 -4.99
N ALA A 61 -13.49 -20.23 -5.02
CA ALA A 61 -14.53 -19.36 -4.49
C ALA A 61 -15.86 -19.51 -5.24
N LEU A 62 -15.83 -19.74 -6.56
CA LEU A 62 -17.04 -19.89 -7.37
C LEU A 62 -17.61 -21.31 -7.34
N ALA A 63 -16.76 -22.34 -7.29
CA ALA A 63 -17.19 -23.73 -7.30
C ALA A 63 -17.74 -24.19 -5.94
N LEU A 64 -17.18 -23.68 -4.83
CA LEU A 64 -17.49 -24.11 -3.46
C LEU A 64 -17.76 -22.89 -2.54
N PRO A 65 -18.79 -22.07 -2.81
CA PRO A 65 -18.98 -20.79 -2.14
C PRO A 65 -19.25 -20.91 -0.64
N VAL A 66 -19.97 -21.95 -0.19
CA VAL A 66 -20.25 -22.16 1.24
C VAL A 66 -18.99 -22.53 1.99
N GLN A 67 -18.19 -23.46 1.45
CA GLN A 67 -16.93 -23.89 2.07
C GLN A 67 -15.90 -22.75 2.06
N ALA A 68 -15.85 -21.97 0.98
CA ALA A 68 -15.01 -20.78 0.92
C ALA A 68 -15.41 -19.75 1.99
N ALA A 69 -16.70 -19.47 2.14
CA ALA A 69 -17.20 -18.55 3.17
C ALA A 69 -16.87 -19.01 4.59
N GLU A 70 -17.05 -20.30 4.89
CA GLU A 70 -16.66 -20.87 6.19
C GLU A 70 -15.14 -20.78 6.43
N PHE A 71 -14.34 -21.13 5.42
CA PHE A 71 -12.88 -21.09 5.49
C PHE A 71 -12.37 -19.66 5.76
N PHE A 72 -12.79 -18.67 4.95
CA PHE A 72 -12.38 -17.28 5.16
C PHE A 72 -13.04 -16.66 6.41
N GLY A 73 -14.21 -17.16 6.80
CA GLY A 73 -14.93 -16.75 8.00
C GLY A 73 -14.19 -17.04 9.29
N TRP A 74 -13.46 -18.16 9.39
CA TRP A 74 -12.58 -18.43 10.53
C TRP A 74 -11.17 -17.86 10.35
N LEU A 75 -10.64 -17.89 9.11
CA LEU A 75 -9.27 -17.47 8.83
C LEU A 75 -9.07 -15.98 9.11
N ARG A 76 -10.00 -15.10 8.69
CA ARG A 76 -9.87 -13.66 8.90
C ARG A 76 -9.78 -13.32 10.40
N PRO A 77 -10.73 -13.73 11.28
CA PRO A 77 -10.62 -13.48 12.71
C PRO A 77 -9.37 -14.10 13.34
N PHE A 78 -8.96 -15.30 12.91
CA PHE A 78 -7.74 -15.94 13.40
C PHE A 78 -6.52 -15.07 13.11
N LEU A 79 -6.35 -14.60 11.87
CA LEU A 79 -5.24 -13.73 11.49
C LEU A 79 -5.27 -12.41 12.24
N THR A 80 -6.43 -11.74 12.28
CA THR A 80 -6.55 -10.41 12.92
C THR A 80 -6.48 -10.46 14.44
N LYS A 81 -6.65 -11.63 15.07
CA LYS A 81 -6.49 -11.79 16.53
C LYS A 81 -5.09 -12.29 16.92
N THR A 82 -4.46 -13.09 16.07
CA THR A 82 -3.15 -13.69 16.38
C THR A 82 -1.99 -12.78 15.98
N PHE A 83 -2.16 -12.01 14.90
CA PHE A 83 -1.11 -11.17 14.32
C PHE A 83 -1.42 -9.66 14.43
N ASP A 84 -2.38 -9.26 15.26
CA ASP A 84 -2.70 -7.84 15.50
C ASP A 84 -1.48 -7.02 15.89
N TRP A 85 -0.69 -7.51 16.84
CA TRP A 85 0.53 -6.88 17.32
C TRP A 85 1.57 -6.73 16.21
N PHE A 86 1.64 -7.69 15.28
CA PHE A 86 2.57 -7.66 14.16
C PHE A 86 2.15 -6.57 13.17
N PHE A 87 0.88 -6.51 12.79
CA PHE A 87 0.37 -5.47 11.88
C PHE A 87 0.54 -4.07 12.48
N LEU A 88 0.12 -3.87 13.74
CA LEU A 88 0.25 -2.58 14.43
C LEU A 88 1.71 -2.19 14.67
N GLY A 89 2.53 -3.16 15.08
CA GLY A 89 3.96 -2.97 15.30
C GLY A 89 4.68 -2.57 14.02
N ALA A 90 4.46 -3.29 12.92
CA ALA A 90 5.07 -3.01 11.63
C ALA A 90 4.71 -1.61 11.12
N ALA A 91 3.42 -1.24 11.15
CA ALA A 91 2.97 0.07 10.71
C ALA A 91 3.60 1.21 11.53
N ASN A 92 3.68 1.06 12.86
CA ASN A 92 4.36 2.03 13.72
C ASN A 92 5.87 2.11 13.44
N ILE A 93 6.54 0.97 13.23
CA ILE A 93 7.96 0.93 12.88
C ILE A 93 8.22 1.69 11.58
N PHE A 94 7.38 1.53 10.55
CA PHE A 94 7.55 2.25 9.29
C PHE A 94 7.38 3.76 9.46
N VAL A 95 6.40 4.21 10.24
CA VAL A 95 6.25 5.65 10.56
C VAL A 95 7.50 6.17 11.28
N LEU A 96 7.95 5.48 12.32
CA LEU A 96 9.15 5.87 13.07
C LEU A 96 10.40 5.87 12.20
N PHE A 97 10.56 4.88 11.33
CA PHE A 97 11.66 4.80 10.39
C PHE A 97 11.68 5.99 9.43
N CYS A 98 10.54 6.34 8.82
CA CYS A 98 10.44 7.53 7.97
C CYS A 98 10.76 8.82 8.73
N LEU A 99 10.29 8.97 9.98
CA LEU A 99 10.62 10.12 10.81
C LEU A 99 12.12 10.19 11.14
N VAL A 100 12.75 9.05 11.42
CA VAL A 100 14.20 8.95 11.63
C VAL A 100 14.94 9.36 10.36
N LEU A 101 14.52 8.90 9.18
CA LEU A 101 15.14 9.28 7.92
C LEU A 101 15.09 10.80 7.70
N ILE A 102 13.96 11.45 7.97
CA ILE A 102 13.77 12.89 7.82
C ILE A 102 14.77 13.69 8.67
N VAL A 103 15.01 13.29 9.92
CA VAL A 103 15.91 14.03 10.83
C VAL A 103 17.37 13.58 10.74
N SER A 104 17.62 12.38 10.23
CA SER A 104 18.96 11.83 10.06
C SER A 104 19.70 12.45 8.87
N PRO A 105 21.04 12.31 8.80
CA PRO A 105 21.80 12.70 7.62
C PRO A 105 21.36 12.00 6.32
N TRP A 106 20.72 10.82 6.41
CA TRP A 106 20.27 10.05 5.25
C TRP A 106 19.12 10.71 4.49
N GLY A 107 18.32 11.56 5.13
CA GLY A 107 17.28 12.34 4.45
C GLY A 107 17.81 13.36 3.42
N ARG A 108 19.13 13.57 3.37
CA ARG A 108 19.79 14.44 2.38
C ARG A 108 20.27 13.69 1.14
N VAL A 109 20.21 12.35 1.13
CA VAL A 109 20.64 11.55 -0.01
C VAL A 109 19.64 11.74 -1.14
N ARG A 110 20.16 12.05 -2.34
CA ARG A 110 19.35 12.17 -3.56
C ARG A 110 19.19 10.81 -4.20
N LEU A 111 17.94 10.48 -4.55
CA LEU A 111 17.61 9.28 -5.32
C LEU A 111 17.97 9.54 -6.78
N GLY A 112 18.73 8.63 -7.40
CA GLY A 112 19.24 8.78 -8.77
C GLY A 112 20.66 9.31 -8.90
N GLY A 113 21.40 9.52 -7.80
CA GLY A 113 22.81 9.91 -7.81
C GLY A 113 23.12 11.29 -7.21
N LYS A 114 24.40 11.62 -7.07
CA LYS A 114 24.86 12.85 -6.36
C LYS A 114 24.37 14.14 -7.03
N ASP A 115 24.34 14.14 -8.36
CA ASP A 115 23.98 15.30 -9.17
C ASP A 115 22.54 15.24 -9.71
N ALA A 116 21.75 14.25 -9.27
CA ALA A 116 20.37 14.08 -9.68
C ALA A 116 19.53 15.33 -9.38
N VAL A 117 18.65 15.67 -10.31
CA VAL A 117 17.68 16.76 -10.21
C VAL A 117 16.26 16.19 -10.41
N PRO A 118 15.22 16.78 -9.80
CA PRO A 118 13.86 16.27 -9.97
C PRO A 118 13.38 16.43 -11.43
N ASP A 119 12.84 15.35 -12.01
CA ASP A 119 12.25 15.38 -13.36
C ASP A 119 10.96 16.22 -13.43
N TYR A 120 10.27 16.34 -12.29
CA TYR A 120 9.01 17.07 -12.18
C TYR A 120 9.12 18.19 -11.16
N GLY A 121 8.52 19.35 -11.48
CA GLY A 121 8.35 20.42 -10.51
C GLY A 121 7.42 20.01 -9.36
N TYR A 122 7.56 20.65 -8.20
CA TYR A 122 6.82 20.30 -6.97
C TYR A 122 5.31 20.18 -7.13
N VAL A 123 4.67 21.08 -7.88
CA VAL A 123 3.21 21.03 -8.12
C VAL A 123 2.82 19.80 -8.93
N GLY A 124 3.61 19.46 -9.96
CA GLY A 124 3.38 18.27 -10.77
C GLY A 124 3.57 16.99 -9.96
N TRP A 125 4.68 16.89 -9.22
CA TRP A 125 4.97 15.76 -8.35
C TRP A 125 3.88 15.54 -7.29
N PHE A 126 3.47 16.60 -6.59
CA PHE A 126 2.42 16.51 -5.59
C PHE A 126 1.08 16.08 -6.20
N SER A 127 0.75 16.59 -7.38
CA SER A 127 -0.48 16.17 -8.09
C SER A 127 -0.46 14.68 -8.46
N MET A 128 0.69 14.14 -8.87
CA MET A 128 0.84 12.71 -9.17
C MET A 128 0.65 11.84 -7.93
N LEU A 129 1.14 12.26 -6.76
CA LEU A 129 0.89 11.53 -5.50
C LEU A 129 -0.60 11.40 -5.18
N PHE A 130 -1.36 12.48 -5.38
CA PHE A 130 -2.81 12.46 -5.17
C PHE A 130 -3.54 11.59 -6.19
N ALA A 131 -3.14 11.68 -7.47
CA ALA A 131 -3.72 10.86 -8.53
C ALA A 131 -3.48 9.35 -8.31
N ALA A 132 -2.31 8.97 -7.81
CA ALA A 132 -1.97 7.57 -7.55
C ALA A 132 -2.57 7.02 -6.24
N GLY A 133 -2.60 7.83 -5.18
CA GLY A 133 -2.94 7.36 -3.82
C GLY A 133 -4.40 7.50 -3.40
N MET A 134 -5.14 8.47 -3.95
CA MET A 134 -6.51 8.78 -3.51
C MET A 134 -7.55 8.02 -4.35
N GLY A 135 -7.65 6.71 -4.11
CA GLY A 135 -8.54 5.82 -4.88
C GLY A 135 -9.99 5.73 -4.38
N ILE A 136 -10.66 4.64 -4.76
CA ILE A 136 -12.04 4.28 -4.35
C ILE A 136 -12.23 4.23 -2.83
N GLY A 137 -11.15 3.97 -2.08
CA GLY A 137 -11.14 3.93 -0.63
C GLY A 137 -11.71 5.20 0.01
N LEU A 138 -11.30 6.39 -0.46
CA LEU A 138 -11.82 7.65 0.08
C LEU A 138 -13.27 7.91 -0.32
N MET A 139 -13.68 7.45 -1.50
CA MET A 139 -15.08 7.58 -1.94
C MET A 139 -16.02 6.72 -1.09
N PHE A 140 -15.56 5.55 -0.65
CA PHE A 140 -16.36 4.64 0.18
C PHE A 140 -16.25 4.96 1.67
N PHE A 141 -15.02 5.04 2.20
CA PHE A 141 -14.75 5.17 3.62
C PHE A 141 -14.67 6.62 4.11
N GLY A 142 -14.51 7.61 3.22
CA GLY A 142 -14.36 9.02 3.62
C GLY A 142 -15.55 9.58 4.41
N VAL A 143 -16.76 9.09 4.15
CA VAL A 143 -17.96 9.39 4.96
C VAL A 143 -18.29 8.24 5.91
N LEU A 144 -18.22 7.00 5.42
CA LEU A 144 -18.66 5.83 6.18
C LEU A 144 -17.86 5.66 7.48
N GLU A 145 -16.53 5.75 7.44
CA GLU A 145 -15.65 5.44 8.56
C GLU A 145 -15.76 6.44 9.73
N PRO A 146 -15.71 7.77 9.53
CA PRO A 146 -15.85 8.70 10.65
C PRO A 146 -17.26 8.64 11.26
N VAL A 147 -18.30 8.43 10.45
CA VAL A 147 -19.68 8.23 10.95
C VAL A 147 -19.80 6.91 11.71
N TYR A 148 -19.19 5.84 11.21
CA TYR A 148 -19.17 4.54 11.86
C TYR A 148 -18.49 4.63 13.23
N HIS A 149 -17.30 5.23 13.32
CA HIS A 149 -16.59 5.39 14.60
C HIS A 149 -17.25 6.39 15.55
N MET A 150 -17.96 7.39 15.03
CA MET A 150 -18.80 8.27 15.84
C MET A 150 -19.98 7.51 16.45
N ALA A 151 -20.65 6.65 15.66
CA ALA A 151 -21.82 5.90 16.13
C ALA A 151 -21.43 4.71 17.03
N ILE A 152 -20.39 3.99 16.63
CA ILE A 152 -19.88 2.77 17.24
C ILE A 152 -18.55 3.13 17.90
N SER A 153 -18.70 3.62 19.12
CA SER A 153 -17.68 3.97 20.10
C SER A 153 -16.62 2.91 20.44
N GLN A 154 -16.70 1.72 19.85
CA GLN A 154 -15.77 0.62 20.06
C GLN A 154 -14.79 0.56 18.89
N PRO A 155 -13.47 0.42 19.12
CA PRO A 155 -12.78 0.15 20.39
C PRO A 155 -12.35 1.40 21.19
N LEU A 156 -12.71 2.61 20.73
CA LEU A 156 -12.17 3.88 21.24
C LEU A 156 -12.66 4.26 22.65
N GLY A 157 -13.67 3.57 23.18
CA GLY A 157 -14.18 3.77 24.55
C GLY A 157 -14.93 5.08 24.76
N THR A 158 -15.23 5.83 23.70
CA THR A 158 -15.92 7.13 23.77
C THR A 158 -17.42 6.93 24.02
N PRO A 159 -18.13 7.75 24.80
CA PRO A 159 -19.59 7.59 24.92
C PRO A 159 -20.31 7.70 23.56
N SER A 160 -21.28 6.82 23.30
CA SER A 160 -22.05 6.89 22.04
C SER A 160 -22.91 8.16 22.05
N PRO A 161 -23.03 8.87 20.90
CA PRO A 161 -23.91 10.02 20.79
C PRO A 161 -25.38 9.62 20.68
N PHE A 162 -25.70 8.33 20.65
CA PHE A 162 -27.06 7.80 20.59
C PHE A 162 -27.40 7.00 21.85
N GLY A 163 -28.55 7.28 22.45
CA GLY A 163 -29.14 6.49 23.53
C GLY A 163 -29.68 5.15 23.02
N ALA A 164 -30.08 4.28 23.96
CA ALA A 164 -30.68 2.98 23.62
C ALA A 164 -32.03 3.10 22.88
N ASP A 165 -32.68 4.26 23.01
CA ASP A 165 -33.90 4.67 22.29
C ASP A 165 -33.61 5.31 20.93
N GLY A 166 -32.34 5.46 20.55
CA GLY A 166 -31.89 6.13 19.34
C GLY A 166 -31.91 7.66 19.43
N ALA A 167 -32.25 8.24 20.58
CA ALA A 167 -32.21 9.69 20.77
C ALA A 167 -30.76 10.19 20.85
N ILE A 168 -30.51 11.40 20.34
CA ILE A 168 -29.19 12.02 20.43
C ILE A 168 -28.94 12.44 21.88
N ILE A 169 -27.77 12.09 22.42
CA ILE A 169 -27.25 12.57 23.71
C ILE A 169 -26.31 13.74 23.42
N PRO A 170 -26.75 15.00 23.54
CA PRO A 170 -26.01 16.17 23.04
C PRO A 170 -24.61 16.30 23.65
N GLU A 171 -24.44 15.91 24.91
CA GLU A 171 -23.18 16.00 25.65
C GLU A 171 -22.09 15.07 25.08
N ASN A 172 -22.50 13.98 24.41
CA ASN A 172 -21.59 12.99 23.86
C ASN A 172 -21.18 13.29 22.40
N VAL A 173 -21.91 14.18 21.70
CA VAL A 173 -21.75 14.40 20.25
C VAL A 173 -20.35 14.87 19.89
N GLU A 174 -19.81 15.85 20.61
CA GLU A 174 -18.49 16.43 20.29
C GLU A 174 -17.35 15.42 20.52
N ALA A 175 -17.41 14.67 21.63
CA ALA A 175 -16.45 13.62 21.92
C ALA A 175 -16.49 12.51 20.85
N ALA A 176 -17.68 12.05 20.47
CA ALA A 176 -17.85 11.02 19.45
C ALA A 176 -17.37 11.49 18.07
N ARG A 177 -17.67 12.74 17.70
CA ARG A 177 -17.22 13.35 16.43
C ARG A 177 -15.71 13.45 16.36
N SER A 178 -15.07 14.00 17.39
CA SER A 178 -13.61 14.18 17.42
C SER A 178 -12.88 12.84 17.34
N MET A 179 -13.38 11.81 18.03
CA MET A 179 -12.80 10.47 17.99
C MET A 179 -13.04 9.73 16.67
N GLY A 180 -14.22 9.88 16.05
CA GLY A 180 -14.48 9.32 14.74
C GLY A 180 -13.55 9.89 13.66
N LEU A 181 -13.30 11.20 13.69
CA LEU A 181 -12.33 11.85 12.82
C LEU A 181 -10.89 11.43 13.14
N ALA A 182 -10.52 11.35 14.42
CA ALA A 182 -9.17 10.93 14.82
C ALA A 182 -8.84 9.50 14.35
N ALA A 183 -9.78 8.55 14.48
CA ALA A 183 -9.61 7.19 13.98
C ALA A 183 -9.46 7.14 12.46
N THR A 184 -10.29 7.90 11.74
CA THR A 184 -10.19 7.98 10.27
C THR A 184 -8.84 8.59 9.85
N ILE A 185 -8.40 9.67 10.52
CA ILE A 185 -7.08 10.27 10.26
C ILE A 185 -5.95 9.30 10.61
N PHE A 186 -6.09 8.48 11.64
CA PHE A 186 -5.11 7.46 11.97
C PHE A 186 -4.98 6.41 10.85
N HIS A 187 -6.09 5.94 10.28
CA HIS A 187 -6.08 4.96 9.20
C HIS A 187 -5.66 5.52 7.84
N TRP A 188 -5.96 6.78 7.54
CA TRP A 188 -5.73 7.41 6.22
C TRP A 188 -4.60 8.46 6.22
N GLY A 189 -4.02 8.72 7.38
CA GLY A 189 -2.90 9.64 7.59
C GLY A 189 -1.55 8.93 7.48
N LEU A 190 -0.64 9.19 8.41
CA LEU A 190 0.78 8.85 8.24
C LEU A 190 1.07 7.36 8.01
N HIS A 191 0.33 6.44 8.64
CA HIS A 191 0.64 5.00 8.61
C HIS A 191 0.67 4.38 7.21
N PRO A 192 -0.40 4.45 6.38
CA PRO A 192 -0.35 3.92 5.02
C PRO A 192 0.70 4.62 4.15
N TRP A 193 0.84 5.95 4.27
CA TRP A 193 1.84 6.70 3.50
C TRP A 193 3.27 6.34 3.87
N ALA A 194 3.55 6.03 5.14
CA ALA A 194 4.86 5.55 5.57
C ALA A 194 5.19 4.18 4.97
N ILE A 195 4.22 3.27 4.88
CA ILE A 195 4.40 1.97 4.21
C ILE A 195 4.79 2.18 2.75
N TYR A 196 4.04 3.03 2.03
CA TYR A 196 4.36 3.36 0.64
C TYR A 196 5.73 4.00 0.48
N ALA A 197 6.09 4.93 1.36
CA ALA A 197 7.39 5.59 1.33
C ALA A 197 8.55 4.61 1.52
N VAL A 198 8.43 3.64 2.44
CA VAL A 198 9.48 2.64 2.66
C VAL A 198 9.64 1.73 1.46
N VAL A 199 8.55 1.25 0.87
CA VAL A 199 8.62 0.40 -0.33
C VAL A 199 9.18 1.21 -1.51
N ALA A 200 8.72 2.44 -1.72
CA ALA A 200 9.20 3.30 -2.79
C ALA A 200 10.68 3.67 -2.65
N LEU A 201 11.20 3.74 -1.42
CA LEU A 201 12.62 3.99 -1.18
C LEU A 201 13.49 2.74 -1.41
N ALA A 202 12.91 1.54 -1.28
CA ALA A 202 13.62 0.28 -1.46
C ALA A 202 13.71 -0.15 -2.93
N LEU A 203 12.89 0.43 -3.81
CA LEU A 203 12.88 0.22 -5.26
C LEU A 203 13.81 1.22 -5.95
#